data_AF-A0A8J8B7U4-F1
#
_entry.id   AF-A0A8J8B7U4-F1
#
_cell.length_a   1.000
_cell.length_b   1.000
_cell.length_c   1.000
_cell.angle_alpha   90.00
_cell.angle_beta   90.00
_cell.angle_gamma   90.00
#
_symmetry.space_group_name_H-M   'P 1'
#
loop_
_entity.id
_entity.type
_entity.pdbx_description
1 polymer ?
#
loop_
_entity_poly.entity_id
_entity_poly.type
_entity_poly.pdbx_seq_one_letter_code
_entity_poly.pdbx_strand_id
1 'polypeptide(L)' 'MKMKVLVTTALLALTPALAFAACGHEQQAMSCADGTVYDAATGSCKVVTG' A
#
# COMPACT_ATOMS: atom_id res chain seq x y z
N MET A 1 6.42 8.66 -39.42
CA MET A 1 5.45 8.36 -38.35
C MET A 1 5.53 6.93 -37.83
N LYS A 2 5.40 5.88 -38.66
CA LYS A 2 5.27 4.48 -38.19
C LYS A 2 6.39 3.97 -37.28
N MET A 3 7.66 4.29 -37.60
CA MET A 3 8.79 3.92 -36.75
C MET A 3 8.76 4.59 -35.37
N LYS A 4 8.33 5.86 -35.30
CA LYS A 4 8.18 6.59 -34.02
C LYS A 4 7.09 5.96 -33.15
N VAL A 5 6.01 5.47 -33.76
CA VAL A 5 4.93 4.76 -33.06
C VAL A 5 5.42 3.44 -32.48
N LEU A 6 6.15 2.63 -33.26
CA LEU A 6 6.68 1.35 -32.78
C LEU A 6 7.62 1.51 -31.58
N VAL A 7 8.52 2.50 -31.65
CA VAL A 7 9.46 2.78 -30.56
C VAL A 7 8.74 3.25 -29.30
N THR A 8 7.73 4.13 -29.45
CA THR A 8 6.97 4.64 -28.30
C THR A 8 6.09 3.58 -27.65
N THR A 9 5.45 2.70 -28.42
CA THR A 9 4.67 1.58 -27.87
C THR A 9 5.55 0.54 -27.19
N ALA A 10 6.74 0.26 -27.75
CA ALA A 10 7.70 -0.64 -27.12
C ALA A 10 8.16 -0.11 -25.76
N LEU A 11 8.47 1.20 -25.68
CA LEU A 11 8.81 1.83 -24.41
C LEU A 11 7.67 1.77 -23.39
N LEU A 12 6.44 2.09 -23.82
CA LEU A 12 5.27 2.07 -22.93
C LEU A 12 4.95 0.66 -22.42
N ALA A 13 5.14 -0.37 -23.26
CA ALA A 13 4.90 -1.76 -22.88
C ALA A 13 5.84 -2.26 -21.77
N LEU A 14 7.04 -1.68 -21.63
CA LEU A 14 7.99 -2.03 -20.57
C LEU A 14 7.73 -1.28 -19.25
N THR A 15 6.89 -0.23 -19.25
CA THR A 15 6.64 0.58 -18.03
C THR A 15 6.09 -0.21 -16.84
N PRO A 16 5.18 -1.19 -16.97
CA PRO A 16 4.64 -1.92 -15.82
C PRO A 16 5.67 -2.87 -15.20
N ALA A 17 6.64 -3.36 -15.99
CA ALA A 17 7.69 -4.25 -15.51
C ALA A 17 8.70 -3.58 -14.57
N LEU A 18 8.71 -2.24 -14.54
CA LEU A 18 9.55 -1.44 -13.63
C LEU A 18 8.73 -0.86 -12.46
N ALA A 19 7.41 -0.97 -12.49
CA ALA A 19 6.52 -0.49 -11.46
C ALA A 19 6.42 -1.51 -10.30
N PHE A 20 7.54 -1.74 -9.62
CA PHE A 20 7.52 -2.42 -8.33
C PHE A 20 7.13 -1.38 -7.26
N ALA A 21 5.88 -1.43 -6.80
CA ALA A 21 5.51 -0.71 -5.60
C ALA A 21 6.34 -1.30 -4.44
N ALA A 22 7.18 -0.46 -3.82
CA ALA A 22 7.83 -0.82 -2.57
C ALA A 22 6.75 -0.88 -1.48
N CYS A 23 6.13 -2.04 -1.30
CA CYS A 23 5.35 -2.32 -0.10
C CYS A 23 6.38 -2.54 1.01
N GLY A 24 6.81 -1.45 1.63
CA GLY A 24 7.68 -1.54 2.78
C GLY A 24 6.98 -2.31 3.89
N HIS A 25 7.73 -3.12 4.64
CA HIS A 25 7.26 -3.67 5.91
C HIS A 25 7.32 -2.57 6.99
N GLU A 26 6.86 -1.37 6.62
CA GLU A 26 6.82 -0.22 7.51
C GLU A 26 5.83 -0.55 8.62
N GLN A 27 6.21 -0.31 9.87
CA GLN A 27 5.29 -0.46 11.00
C GLN A 27 4.18 0.57 10.83
N GLN A 28 3.02 0.12 10.34
CA GLN A 28 1.85 0.97 10.16
C GLN A 28 1.25 1.25 11.53
N ALA A 29 1.44 2.46 12.04
CA ALA A 29 0.76 2.91 13.24
C ALA A 29 -0.73 3.12 12.92
N MET A 30 -1.56 2.15 13.28
CA MET A 30 -3.01 2.21 13.13
C MET A 30 -3.62 2.73 14.44
N SER A 31 -4.46 3.75 14.36
CA SER A 31 -5.25 4.21 15.50
C SER A 31 -6.48 3.33 15.67
N CYS A 32 -6.83 3.01 16.92
CA CYS A 32 -8.09 2.37 17.24
C CYS A 32 -9.26 3.36 17.05
N ALA A 33 -10.46 2.84 16.81
CA ALA A 33 -11.66 3.67 16.69
C ALA A 33 -11.96 4.40 18.02
N ASP A 34 -12.68 5.52 17.95
CA ASP A 34 -13.09 6.26 19.15
C ASP A 34 -13.80 5.35 20.17
N GLY A 35 -13.46 5.51 21.45
CA GLY A 35 -13.99 4.66 22.53
C GLY A 35 -13.40 3.24 22.57
N THR A 36 -12.29 2.99 21.86
CA THR A 36 -11.56 1.72 21.93
C THR A 36 -10.07 1.93 22.21
N VAL A 37 -9.42 0.99 22.89
CA VAL A 37 -7.99 0.99 23.21
C VAL A 37 -7.35 -0.29 22.70
N TYR A 38 -6.13 -0.18 22.17
CA TYR A 38 -5.37 -1.34 21.71
C TYR A 38 -4.99 -2.24 22.88
N ASP A 39 -5.43 -3.49 22.82
CA ASP A 39 -5.05 -4.54 23.75
C ASP A 39 -3.97 -5.42 23.11
N ALA A 40 -2.74 -5.34 23.62
CA ALA A 40 -1.61 -6.10 23.11
C ALA A 40 -1.70 -7.61 23.39
N ALA A 41 -2.48 -8.02 24.40
CA ALA A 41 -2.65 -9.42 24.75
C ALA A 41 -3.49 -10.19 23.70
N THR A 42 -4.54 -9.56 23.17
CA THR A 42 -5.41 -10.12 22.13
C THR A 42 -5.14 -9.56 20.73
N GLY A 43 -4.22 -8.60 20.61
CA GLY A 43 -3.86 -7.96 19.34
C GLY A 43 -5.02 -7.21 18.69
N SER A 44 -5.96 -6.68 19.48
CA SER A 44 -7.22 -6.12 18.99
C SER A 44 -7.58 -4.83 19.74
N CYS A 45 -8.34 -3.94 19.08
CA CYS A 45 -8.94 -2.79 19.76
C CYS A 45 -10.15 -3.26 20.59
N LYS A 46 -10.16 -2.96 21.89
CA LYS A 46 -11.25 -3.30 22.82
C LYS A 46 -12.00 -2.05 23.24
N VAL A 47 -13.32 -2.17 23.42
CA VAL A 47 -14.16 -1.08 23.93
C VAL A 47 -13.71 -0.72 25.35
N VAL A 48 -13.53 0.57 25.61
CA VAL A 48 -13.34 1.05 26.98
C VAL A 48 -14.71 1.11 27.65
N THR A 49 -14.96 0.22 28.60
CA THR A 49 -16.09 0.34 29.51
C THR A 49 -15.69 1.24 30.67
N GLY A 50 -16.42 2.35 30.85
CA GLY A 50 -16.40 3.17 32.06
C GLY A 50 -17.41 2.71 33.09
#